data_AF-A0A416CBL8-F1
#
_entry.id   AF-A0A416CBL8-F1
#
_cell.length_a   1.000
_cell.length_b   1.000
_cell.length_c   1.000
_cell.angle_alpha   90.00
_cell.angle_beta   90.00
_cell.angle_gamma   90.00
#
_symmetry.space_group_name_H-M   'P 1'
#
loop_
_entity.id
_entity.type
_entity.pdbx_description
1 polymer ?
#
loop_
_entity_poly.entity_id
_entity_poly.type
_entity_poly.pdbx_seq_one_letter_code
_entity_poly.pdbx_strand_id
1 'polypeptide(L)'
;MSNWIKTNIEMPKEGATCLVTTQGDIALAKYSEGYFTQYGNDDVFYNNVTAWQYADVPFEDETNKYKKAINYLLGTFQKCREYVDEDENFYLLGGWDNDRVFVIKPRKIKDIDCINTLTYTLNGKNALNYENIGETYVLIFGSDLYGVELEEYNYVTINKMSEVLANNTRRIMDIITIMSREEIEAED
;
A
#
# COMPACT_ATOMS: atom_id res chain seq x y z
N MET A 1 -7.13 -9.11 24.27
CA MET A 1 -5.76 -8.77 24.69
C MET A 1 -5.84 -7.46 25.46
N SER A 2 -5.05 -7.28 26.52
CA SER A 2 -5.06 -6.04 27.30
C SER A 2 -4.32 -4.95 26.52
N ASN A 3 -4.97 -3.83 26.19
CA ASN A 3 -4.36 -2.71 25.45
C ASN A 3 -3.62 -1.72 26.36
N TRP A 4 -3.35 -2.10 27.61
CA TRP A 4 -2.67 -1.27 28.59
C TRP A 4 -1.15 -1.33 28.41
N ILE A 5 -0.53 -0.17 28.24
CA ILE A 5 0.92 0.04 28.09
C ILE A 5 1.48 0.50 29.43
N LYS A 6 2.58 -0.12 29.91
CA LYS A 6 3.24 0.31 31.15
C LYS A 6 4.07 1.56 30.90
N THR A 7 3.99 2.53 31.81
CA THR A 7 4.71 3.82 31.71
C THR A 7 6.22 3.69 31.69
N ASN A 8 6.77 2.59 32.21
CA ASN A 8 8.22 2.30 32.15
C ASN A 8 8.69 1.71 30.81
N ILE A 9 7.77 1.36 29.92
CA ILE A 9 8.08 0.85 28.57
C ILE A 9 7.99 1.99 27.57
N GLU A 10 6.86 2.71 27.59
CA GLU A 10 6.53 3.74 26.62
C GLU A 10 5.57 4.76 27.24
N MET A 11 5.76 6.02 26.86
CA MET A 11 4.87 7.12 27.22
C MET A 11 3.96 7.48 26.04
N PRO A 12 2.74 8.00 26.29
CA PRO A 12 1.87 8.46 25.21
C PRO A 12 2.49 9.62 24.44
N LYS A 13 1.93 9.91 23.26
CA LYS A 13 2.29 11.13 22.53
C LYS A 13 1.86 12.38 23.30
N GLU A 14 2.66 13.44 23.15
CA GLU A 14 2.34 14.76 23.70
C GLU A 14 0.94 15.22 23.29
N GLY A 15 0.15 15.68 24.25
CA GLY A 15 -1.22 16.15 24.05
C GLY A 15 -2.29 15.06 23.99
N ALA A 16 -1.94 13.78 24.08
CA ALA A 16 -2.90 12.69 23.96
C ALA A 16 -3.85 12.56 25.15
N THR A 17 -5.09 12.15 24.88
CA THR A 17 -6.11 11.83 25.90
C THR A 17 -6.09 10.33 26.19
N CYS A 18 -5.82 9.98 27.44
CA CYS A 18 -5.54 8.62 27.88
C CYS A 18 -6.43 8.21 29.06
N LEU A 19 -6.77 6.92 29.13
CA LEU A 19 -7.16 6.28 30.39
C LEU A 19 -5.87 5.85 31.10
N VAL A 20 -5.76 6.19 32.38
CA VAL A 20 -4.58 5.91 33.20
C VAL A 20 -4.97 5.12 34.45
N THR A 21 -4.07 4.26 34.94
CA THR A 21 -4.24 3.56 36.21
C THR A 21 -3.55 4.30 37.34
N THR A 22 -4.30 4.71 38.36
CA THR A 22 -3.77 5.41 39.54
C THR A 22 -4.22 4.70 40.81
N GLN A 23 -3.29 4.07 41.53
CA GLN A 23 -3.52 3.46 42.86
C GLN A 23 -4.75 2.53 42.96
N GLY A 24 -5.12 1.84 41.86
CA GLY A 24 -6.24 0.89 41.82
C GLY A 24 -7.46 1.37 41.02
N ASP A 25 -7.53 2.66 40.68
CA ASP A 25 -8.61 3.25 39.90
C ASP A 25 -8.18 3.62 38.47
N ILE A 26 -9.16 3.83 37.59
CA ILE A 26 -8.97 4.29 36.22
C ILE A 26 -9.45 5.74 36.11
N ALA A 27 -8.60 6.63 35.61
CA ALA A 27 -8.91 8.03 35.38
C ALA A 27 -8.70 8.44 33.91
N LEU A 28 -9.46 9.43 33.44
CA LEU A 28 -9.23 10.09 32.16
C LEU A 28 -8.24 11.24 32.36
N ALA A 29 -7.16 11.27 31.59
CA ALA A 29 -6.10 12.27 31.72
C ALA A 29 -5.53 12.70 30.36
N LYS A 30 -4.96 13.90 30.30
CA LYS A 30 -4.17 14.38 29.16
C LYS A 30 -2.68 14.24 29.47
N TYR A 31 -1.91 13.68 28.54
CA TYR A 31 -0.45 13.63 28.66
C TYR A 31 0.19 14.91 28.13
N SER A 32 1.03 15.56 28.93
CA SER A 32 1.79 16.73 28.50
C SER A 32 3.07 16.90 29.33
N GLU A 33 4.17 17.25 28.68
CA GLU A 33 5.47 17.56 29.29
C GLU A 33 6.00 16.46 30.24
N GLY A 34 5.68 15.19 29.97
CA GLY A 34 6.11 14.08 30.82
C GLY A 34 5.11 13.65 31.89
N TYR A 35 3.98 14.33 32.05
CA TYR A 35 3.01 14.10 33.13
C TYR A 35 1.59 13.87 32.62
N PHE A 36 0.76 13.25 33.45
CA PHE A 36 -0.67 13.07 33.17
C PHE A 36 -1.50 14.04 34.02
N THR A 37 -2.32 14.87 33.38
CA THR A 37 -3.23 15.81 34.06
C THR A 37 -4.65 15.27 34.00
N GLN A 38 -5.31 15.08 35.14
CA GLN A 38 -6.67 14.53 35.16
C GLN A 38 -7.68 15.50 34.53
N TYR A 39 -8.67 14.98 33.80
CA TYR A 39 -9.80 15.80 33.37
C TYR A 39 -10.75 16.08 34.54
N GLY A 40 -11.11 17.36 34.72
CA GLY A 40 -12.12 17.80 35.70
C GLY A 40 -11.60 17.99 37.12
N ASN A 41 -10.32 17.74 37.36
CA ASN A 41 -9.64 18.02 38.61
C ASN A 41 -8.21 18.41 38.21
N ASP A 42 -7.77 19.65 38.43
CA ASP A 42 -6.46 20.18 37.99
C ASP A 42 -5.24 19.49 38.66
N ASP A 43 -5.46 18.31 39.26
CA ASP A 43 -4.47 17.47 39.88
C ASP A 43 -3.57 16.82 38.80
N VAL A 44 -2.27 17.05 38.96
CA VAL A 44 -1.23 16.46 38.11
C VAL A 44 -0.75 15.15 38.72
N PHE A 45 -0.93 14.05 37.99
CA PHE A 45 -0.37 12.75 38.37
C PHE A 45 1.12 12.72 38.02
N TYR A 46 1.95 13.27 38.90
CA TYR A 46 3.39 13.35 38.64
C TYR A 46 4.06 11.97 38.55
N ASN A 47 3.62 10.96 39.32
CA ASN A 47 4.31 9.65 39.39
C ASN A 47 3.42 8.43 39.74
N ASN A 48 2.09 8.57 39.77
CA ASN A 48 1.20 7.51 40.27
C ASN A 48 0.56 6.67 39.17
N VAL A 49 0.93 6.91 37.90
CA VAL A 49 0.41 6.17 36.75
C VAL A 49 1.28 4.96 36.44
N THR A 50 0.71 3.75 36.62
CA THR A 50 1.45 2.49 36.37
C THR A 50 1.30 1.95 34.96
N ALA A 51 0.17 2.26 34.32
CA ALA A 51 -0.16 1.87 32.97
C ALA A 51 -1.21 2.83 32.39
N TRP A 52 -1.22 2.96 31.08
CA TRP A 52 -2.12 3.82 30.33
C TRP A 52 -2.63 3.10 29.06
N GLN A 53 -3.75 3.56 28.54
CA GLN A 53 -4.20 3.29 27.18
C GLN A 53 -4.87 4.55 26.64
N TYR A 54 -4.98 4.69 25.34
CA TYR A 54 -5.68 5.85 24.79
C TYR A 54 -7.19 5.78 25.08
N ALA A 55 -7.77 6.90 25.53
CA ALA A 55 -9.19 6.96 25.93
C ALA A 55 -10.11 7.24 24.75
N ASP A 56 -9.68 8.18 23.93
CA ASP A 56 -9.94 8.17 22.51
C ASP A 56 -8.60 7.71 21.95
N VAL A 57 -8.56 6.55 21.26
CA VAL A 57 -7.34 6.20 20.51
C VAL A 57 -7.05 7.46 19.72
N PRO A 58 -5.95 8.21 19.97
CA PRO A 58 -5.63 9.37 19.16
C PRO A 58 -5.77 8.81 17.78
N PHE A 59 -6.59 9.46 16.94
CA PHE A 59 -6.74 9.08 15.55
C PHE A 59 -5.30 8.82 15.13
N GLU A 60 -4.91 7.54 15.09
CA GLU A 60 -3.60 7.17 14.66
C GLU A 60 -3.80 7.59 13.25
N ASP A 61 -3.24 8.74 12.93
CA ASP A 61 -3.36 9.33 11.64
C ASP A 61 -3.10 8.15 10.72
N GLU A 62 -4.17 7.69 10.06
CA GLU A 62 -4.14 6.63 9.09
C GLU A 62 -3.46 7.26 7.89
N THR A 63 -2.30 7.91 8.09
CA THR A 63 -1.58 8.76 7.17
C THR A 63 -1.25 7.83 6.03
N ASN A 64 -2.13 7.97 5.05
CA ASN A 64 -2.68 7.02 4.13
C ASN A 64 -2.07 5.59 4.16
N LYS A 65 -2.83 4.56 4.58
CA LYS A 65 -2.45 3.13 4.38
C LYS A 65 -1.96 2.87 2.95
N TYR A 66 -2.58 3.55 1.99
CA TYR A 66 -2.15 3.58 0.59
C TYR A 66 -0.74 4.15 0.41
N LYS A 67 -0.42 5.31 1.00
CA LYS A 67 0.93 5.89 0.97
C LYS A 67 1.99 5.00 1.62
N LYS A 68 1.65 4.30 2.70
CA LYS A 68 2.53 3.27 3.29
C LYS A 68 2.78 2.12 2.32
N ALA A 69 1.74 1.68 1.60
CA ALA A 69 1.86 0.64 0.58
C ALA A 69 2.68 1.12 -0.64
N ILE A 70 2.49 2.36 -1.09
CA ILE A 70 3.30 2.99 -2.15
C ILE A 70 4.77 3.04 -1.73
N ASN A 71 5.07 3.55 -0.54
CA ASN A 71 6.45 3.58 -0.03
C ASN A 71 7.06 2.19 0.10
N TYR A 72 6.26 1.19 0.50
CA TYR A 72 6.72 -0.19 0.53
C TYR A 72 7.01 -0.72 -0.87
N LEU A 73 6.14 -0.46 -1.84
CA LEU A 73 6.30 -0.85 -3.25
C LEU A 73 7.59 -0.25 -3.84
N LEU A 74 7.82 1.06 -3.64
CA LEU A 74 8.94 1.79 -4.22
C LEU A 74 10.28 1.52 -3.51
N GLY A 75 10.27 1.33 -2.18
CA GLY A 75 11.51 1.26 -1.39
C GLY A 75 11.88 -0.11 -0.83
N THR A 76 10.90 -0.99 -0.58
CA THR A 76 11.12 -2.22 0.21
C THR A 76 10.75 -3.51 -0.55
N PHE A 77 9.92 -3.40 -1.59
CA PHE A 77 9.44 -4.55 -2.34
C PHE A 77 10.58 -5.15 -3.17
N GLN A 78 11.19 -6.22 -2.66
CA GLN A 78 12.34 -6.81 -3.36
C GLN A 78 11.85 -7.57 -4.61
N LYS A 79 12.57 -7.39 -5.72
CA LYS A 79 12.16 -7.81 -7.09
C LYS A 79 11.01 -6.99 -7.69
N CYS A 80 10.82 -5.76 -7.22
CA CYS A 80 10.08 -4.75 -7.95
C CYS A 80 10.98 -4.13 -9.02
N ARG A 81 10.47 -3.98 -10.24
CA ARG A 81 11.08 -3.16 -11.29
C ARG A 81 10.02 -2.25 -11.88
N GLU A 82 10.34 -0.97 -11.96
CA GLU A 82 9.47 0.06 -12.52
C GLU A 82 9.82 0.35 -13.98
N TYR A 83 8.78 0.60 -14.77
CA TYR A 83 8.81 1.01 -16.16
C TYR A 83 7.89 2.22 -16.35
N VAL A 84 8.34 3.17 -17.15
CA VAL A 84 7.65 4.43 -17.46
C VAL A 84 7.68 4.66 -18.98
N ASP A 85 6.91 5.65 -19.44
CA ASP A 85 6.56 6.00 -20.83
C ASP A 85 7.73 6.00 -21.86
N GLU A 86 8.98 5.99 -21.40
CA GLU A 86 10.18 6.02 -22.25
C GLU A 86 10.80 4.64 -22.53
N ASP A 87 10.31 3.53 -21.97
CA ASP A 87 10.90 2.19 -22.12
C ASP A 87 10.14 1.35 -23.17
N GLU A 88 10.78 0.82 -24.21
CA GLU A 88 10.13 -0.07 -25.19
C GLU A 88 9.48 -1.32 -24.53
N ASN A 89 9.99 -1.74 -23.37
CA ASN A 89 9.41 -2.85 -22.59
C ASN A 89 8.05 -2.48 -21.97
N PHE A 90 7.75 -1.20 -21.79
CA PHE A 90 6.52 -0.70 -21.19
C PHE A 90 5.28 -1.14 -21.97
N TYR A 91 5.25 -0.88 -23.28
CA TYR A 91 4.13 -1.25 -24.14
C TYR A 91 3.94 -2.76 -24.24
N LEU A 92 5.05 -3.52 -24.20
CA LEU A 92 5.03 -4.99 -24.14
C LEU A 92 4.47 -5.53 -22.82
N LEU A 93 4.32 -4.71 -21.79
CA LEU A 93 3.70 -5.10 -20.52
C LEU A 93 2.22 -4.67 -20.45
N GLY A 94 1.73 -3.95 -21.47
CA GLY A 94 0.34 -3.53 -21.61
C GLY A 94 0.02 -2.15 -21.03
N GLY A 95 1.03 -1.36 -20.69
CA GLY A 95 0.86 0.05 -20.31
C GLY A 95 0.54 0.94 -21.51
N TRP A 96 -0.10 2.07 -21.23
CA TRP A 96 -0.39 3.17 -22.15
C TRP A 96 0.36 4.41 -21.72
N ASP A 97 0.54 5.36 -22.64
CA ASP A 97 1.06 6.69 -22.30
C ASP A 97 0.38 7.21 -21.03
N ASN A 98 1.15 7.74 -20.06
CA ASN A 98 0.78 8.10 -18.67
C ASN A 98 0.75 6.98 -17.61
N ASP A 99 0.80 5.70 -17.96
CA ASP A 99 0.79 4.63 -16.97
C ASP A 99 2.15 4.50 -16.24
N ARG A 100 2.11 4.00 -15.00
CA ARG A 100 3.31 3.48 -14.31
C ARG A 100 3.20 1.97 -14.17
N VAL A 101 4.17 1.25 -14.71
CA VAL A 101 4.14 -0.21 -14.77
C VAL A 101 5.19 -0.79 -13.83
N PHE A 102 4.77 -1.71 -12.97
CA PHE A 102 5.65 -2.44 -12.06
C PHE A 102 5.60 -3.93 -12.35
N VAL A 103 6.76 -4.54 -12.59
CA VAL A 103 6.91 -5.98 -12.58
C VAL A 103 7.32 -6.40 -11.18
N ILE A 104 6.49 -7.22 -10.53
CA ILE A 104 6.69 -7.63 -9.14
C ILE A 104 6.58 -9.13 -8.97
N LYS A 105 7.20 -9.66 -7.91
CA LYS A 105 7.08 -11.06 -7.49
C LYS A 105 6.87 -11.11 -5.98
N PRO A 106 5.63 -11.25 -5.48
CA PRO A 106 5.35 -11.34 -4.05
C PRO A 106 6.06 -12.55 -3.45
N ARG A 107 6.70 -12.41 -2.28
CA ARG A 107 7.48 -13.50 -1.67
C ARG A 107 7.03 -13.86 -0.26
N LYS A 108 6.20 -13.01 0.34
CA LYS A 108 5.69 -13.14 1.70
C LYS A 108 4.35 -12.43 1.81
N ILE A 109 3.60 -12.74 2.86
CA ILE A 109 2.28 -12.16 3.12
C ILE A 109 2.32 -10.62 3.14
N LYS A 110 3.37 -10.02 3.71
CA LYS A 110 3.54 -8.55 3.69
C LYS A 110 3.54 -7.93 2.27
N ASP A 111 4.07 -8.66 1.29
CA ASP A 111 4.06 -8.21 -0.11
C ASP A 111 2.63 -8.30 -0.70
N ILE A 112 1.88 -9.34 -0.34
CA ILE A 112 0.46 -9.50 -0.68
C ILE A 112 -0.39 -8.39 -0.04
N ASP A 113 -0.15 -8.08 1.23
CA ASP A 113 -0.86 -7.02 1.96
C ASP A 113 -0.63 -5.65 1.32
N CYS A 114 0.61 -5.37 0.89
CA CYS A 114 0.94 -4.16 0.13
C CYS A 114 0.10 -4.08 -1.16
N ILE A 115 0.10 -5.13 -1.98
CA ILE A 115 -0.64 -5.16 -3.26
C ILE A 115 -2.14 -5.01 -3.01
N ASN A 116 -2.70 -5.77 -2.08
CA ASN A 116 -4.12 -5.69 -1.76
C ASN A 116 -4.52 -4.33 -1.18
N THR A 117 -3.65 -3.67 -0.42
CA THR A 117 -3.91 -2.29 0.02
C THR A 117 -4.03 -1.35 -1.18
N LEU A 118 -3.13 -1.46 -2.16
CA LEU A 118 -3.17 -0.67 -3.39
C LEU A 118 -4.45 -0.95 -4.20
N THR A 119 -4.74 -2.23 -4.47
CA THR A 119 -5.90 -2.62 -5.28
C THR A 119 -7.23 -2.35 -4.59
N TYR A 120 -7.29 -2.51 -3.27
CA TYR A 120 -8.51 -2.22 -2.51
C TYR A 120 -8.77 -0.71 -2.47
N THR A 121 -7.74 0.12 -2.31
CA THR A 121 -7.90 1.57 -2.29
C THR A 121 -8.39 2.10 -3.63
N LEU A 122 -7.80 1.65 -4.74
CA LEU A 122 -8.13 2.17 -6.07
C LEU A 122 -9.33 1.48 -6.72
N ASN A 123 -9.52 0.18 -6.49
CA ASN A 123 -10.54 -0.62 -7.19
C ASN A 123 -11.59 -1.23 -6.25
N GLY A 124 -11.50 -1.05 -4.93
CA GLY A 124 -12.47 -1.57 -3.95
C GLY A 124 -12.40 -3.09 -3.71
N LYS A 125 -11.38 -3.80 -4.20
CA LYS A 125 -11.24 -5.25 -4.01
C LYS A 125 -9.79 -5.72 -3.82
N ASN A 126 -9.63 -6.78 -3.05
CA ASN A 126 -8.38 -7.51 -2.96
C ASN A 126 -8.14 -8.30 -4.24
N ALA A 127 -6.91 -8.32 -4.73
CA ALA A 127 -6.55 -9.02 -5.96
C ALA A 127 -5.87 -10.37 -5.71
N LEU A 128 -5.09 -10.48 -4.64
CA LEU A 128 -4.22 -11.64 -4.40
C LEU A 128 -4.46 -12.27 -3.02
N ASN A 129 -4.04 -13.52 -2.87
CA ASN A 129 -4.01 -14.28 -1.62
C ASN A 129 -2.63 -14.97 -1.44
N TYR A 130 -2.48 -15.80 -0.42
CA TYR A 130 -1.20 -16.45 -0.10
C TYR A 130 -0.70 -17.41 -1.18
N GLU A 131 -1.59 -17.98 -2.01
CA GLU A 131 -1.25 -18.90 -3.09
C GLU A 131 -0.55 -18.19 -4.25
N ASN A 132 -0.64 -16.86 -4.31
CA ASN A 132 0.03 -16.05 -5.32
C ASN A 132 1.50 -15.77 -5.00
N ILE A 133 2.01 -16.19 -3.84
CA ILE A 133 3.42 -16.04 -3.48
C ILE A 133 4.30 -16.82 -4.45
N GLY A 134 5.34 -16.16 -4.95
CA GLY A 134 6.30 -16.74 -5.89
C GLY A 134 5.93 -16.56 -7.35
N GLU A 135 4.70 -16.13 -7.67
CA GLU A 135 4.27 -15.79 -9.02
C GLU A 135 4.73 -14.37 -9.42
N THR A 136 4.95 -14.15 -10.71
CA THR A 136 5.34 -12.83 -11.24
C THR A 136 4.11 -12.12 -11.82
N TYR A 137 3.90 -10.86 -11.44
CA TYR A 137 2.80 -10.03 -11.87
C TYR A 137 3.28 -8.74 -12.52
N VAL A 138 2.43 -8.20 -13.38
CA VAL A 138 2.53 -6.84 -13.91
C VAL A 138 1.42 -6.02 -13.26
N LEU A 139 1.79 -4.95 -12.57
CA LEU A 139 0.88 -3.96 -12.01
C LEU A 139 0.95 -2.72 -12.90
N ILE A 140 -0.21 -2.20 -13.28
CA ILE A 140 -0.32 -1.04 -14.17
C ILE A 140 -1.17 -0.02 -13.43
N PHE A 141 -0.56 1.05 -12.94
CA PHE A 141 -1.29 2.19 -12.41
C PHE A 141 -1.67 3.08 -13.58
N GLY A 142 -2.97 3.32 -13.77
CA GLY A 142 -3.50 4.17 -14.84
C GLY A 142 -4.13 5.48 -14.37
N SER A 143 -3.84 6.55 -15.10
CA SER A 143 -4.29 7.92 -14.82
C SER A 143 -4.51 8.67 -16.12
N ASP A 144 -5.49 9.57 -16.13
CA ASP A 144 -5.72 10.51 -17.23
C ASP A 144 -4.77 11.72 -17.16
N LEU A 145 -3.94 11.81 -16.11
CA LEU A 145 -3.03 12.92 -15.82
C LEU A 145 -1.57 12.48 -15.96
N TYR A 146 -0.79 13.23 -16.74
CA TYR A 146 0.62 12.96 -17.00
C TYR A 146 1.49 13.32 -15.79
N GLY A 147 2.42 12.42 -15.43
CA GLY A 147 3.50 12.72 -14.48
C GLY A 147 3.05 12.95 -13.04
N VAL A 148 1.90 12.40 -12.64
CA VAL A 148 1.38 12.53 -11.28
C VAL A 148 2.00 11.51 -10.31
N GLU A 149 1.92 11.80 -9.02
CA GLU A 149 2.32 10.88 -7.97
C GLU A 149 1.40 9.65 -7.92
N LEU A 150 1.88 8.50 -7.42
CA LEU A 150 1.08 7.27 -7.33
C LEU A 150 -0.20 7.47 -6.49
N GLU A 151 -0.19 8.44 -5.57
CA GLU A 151 -1.35 8.87 -4.81
C GLU A 151 -2.52 9.40 -5.65
N GLU A 152 -2.26 9.88 -6.88
CA GLU A 152 -3.24 10.54 -7.76
C GLU A 152 -3.75 9.64 -8.89
N TYR A 153 -3.28 8.40 -8.98
CA TYR A 153 -3.73 7.45 -10.00
C TYR A 153 -5.17 6.99 -9.77
N ASN A 154 -5.92 6.78 -10.85
CA ASN A 154 -7.36 6.51 -10.81
C ASN A 154 -7.68 5.03 -10.55
N TYR A 155 -6.85 4.12 -11.06
CA TYR A 155 -7.06 2.67 -10.93
C TYR A 155 -5.73 1.91 -11.05
N VAL A 156 -5.75 0.64 -10.65
CA VAL A 156 -4.61 -0.28 -10.86
C VAL A 156 -5.07 -1.59 -11.49
N THR A 157 -4.41 -2.02 -12.56
CA THR A 157 -4.61 -3.35 -13.14
C THR A 157 -3.52 -4.29 -12.66
N ILE A 158 -3.85 -5.57 -12.45
CA ILE A 158 -2.88 -6.61 -12.11
C ILE A 158 -3.10 -7.84 -12.97
N ASN A 159 -2.05 -8.26 -13.68
CA ASN A 159 -2.07 -9.43 -14.55
C ASN A 159 -0.90 -10.35 -14.22
N LYS A 160 -1.07 -11.67 -14.41
CA LYS A 160 0.08 -12.57 -14.35
C LYS A 160 1.00 -12.30 -15.52
N MET A 161 2.31 -12.31 -15.28
CA MET A 161 3.30 -12.12 -16.34
C MET A 161 3.14 -13.15 -17.47
N SER A 162 2.80 -14.40 -17.12
CA SER A 162 2.55 -15.45 -18.11
C SER A 162 1.38 -15.16 -19.04
N GLU A 163 0.32 -14.52 -18.54
CA GLU A 163 -0.85 -14.13 -19.33
C GLU A 163 -0.52 -12.95 -20.26
N VAL A 164 0.22 -11.96 -19.76
CA VAL A 164 0.71 -10.83 -20.55
C VAL A 164 1.57 -11.32 -21.72
N LEU A 165 2.53 -12.19 -21.44
CA LEU A 165 3.39 -12.78 -22.47
C LEU A 165 2.59 -13.59 -23.49
N ALA A 166 1.70 -14.48 -23.03
CA ALA A 166 0.89 -15.30 -23.93
C ALA A 166 0.00 -14.45 -24.86
N ASN A 167 -0.62 -13.39 -24.33
CA ASN A 167 -1.46 -12.49 -25.12
C ASN A 167 -0.64 -11.72 -26.15
N ASN A 168 0.52 -11.19 -25.79
CA ASN A 168 1.36 -10.43 -26.72
C ASN A 168 1.99 -11.33 -27.78
N THR A 169 2.41 -12.54 -27.43
CA THR A 169 2.84 -13.54 -28.43
C THR A 169 1.73 -13.83 -29.42
N ARG A 170 0.48 -14.01 -28.97
CA ARG A 170 -0.66 -14.24 -29.87
C ARG A 170 -0.89 -13.06 -30.82
N ARG A 171 -0.93 -11.83 -30.30
CA ARG A 171 -1.14 -10.62 -31.12
C ARG A 171 -0.06 -10.45 -32.20
N ILE A 172 1.20 -10.71 -31.86
CA ILE A 172 2.31 -10.67 -32.82
C ILE A 172 2.11 -11.73 -33.92
N MET A 173 1.75 -12.96 -33.54
CA MET A 173 1.49 -14.02 -34.52
C MET A 173 0.31 -13.71 -35.45
N ASP A 174 -0.74 -13.07 -34.93
CA ASP A 174 -1.89 -12.64 -35.74
C ASP A 174 -1.48 -11.58 -36.77
N ILE A 175 -0.67 -10.59 -36.38
CA ILE A 175 -0.13 -9.56 -37.29
C ILE A 175 0.72 -10.20 -38.39
N ILE A 176 1.65 -11.08 -38.03
CA ILE A 176 2.50 -11.79 -38.99
C ILE A 176 1.63 -12.58 -39.99
N THR A 177 0.59 -13.25 -39.50
CA THR A 177 -0.31 -14.03 -40.36
C THR A 177 -1.07 -13.16 -41.36
N ILE A 178 -1.50 -11.96 -40.96
CA ILE A 178 -2.17 -11.00 -41.85
C ILE A 178 -1.19 -10.50 -42.91
N MET A 179 -0.01 -10.03 -42.50
CA MET A 179 1.01 -9.52 -43.42
C MET A 179 1.41 -10.57 -44.47
N SER A 180 1.62 -11.83 -44.06
CA SER A 180 1.96 -12.90 -45.00
C SER A 180 0.83 -13.24 -45.99
N ARG A 181 -0.45 -12.96 -45.67
CA ARG A 181 -1.55 -13.13 -46.62
C ARG A 181 -1.62 -11.98 -47.62
N GLU A 182 -1.43 -10.75 -47.15
CA GLU A 182 -1.41 -9.55 -47.99
C GLU A 182 -0.23 -9.58 -48.98
N GLU A 183 0.94 -10.12 -48.60
CA GLU A 183 2.07 -10.32 -49.50
C GLU A 183 1.73 -11.32 -50.63
N ILE A 184 1.04 -12.41 -50.32
CA ILE A 184 0.63 -13.41 -51.32
C ILE A 184 -0.41 -12.82 -52.29
N GLU A 185 -1.37 -12.05 -51.78
CA GLU A 185 -2.41 -11.41 -52.62
C GLU A 185 -1.87 -10.26 -53.50
N ALA A 186 -0.71 -9.69 -53.18
CA ALA A 186 -0.06 -8.64 -53.97
C ALA A 186 0.90 -9.18 -55.07
N GLU A 187 1.25 -10.47 -55.02
CA GLU A 187 2.11 -11.15 -56.00
C GLU A 187 1.33 -11.83 -57.15
N ASP A 188 0.01 -11.95 -57.03
CA ASP A 188 -0.93 -12.43 -58.09
C ASP A 188 -1.54 -11.27 -58.91
#